data_AF-A0A819YJP1-F1
#
_entry.id   AF-A0A819YJP1-F1
#
_cell.length_a   1.000
_cell.length_b   1.000
_cell.length_c   1.000
_cell.angle_alpha   90.00
_cell.angle_beta   90.00
_cell.angle_gamma   90.00
#
_symmetry.space_group_name_H-M   'P 1'
#
loop_
_entity.id
_entity.type
_entity.pdbx_description
1 polymer ?
#
loop_
_entity_poly.entity_id
_entity_poly.type
_entity_poly.pdbx_seq_one_letter_code
_entity_poly.pdbx_strand_id
1 'polypeptide(L)'
;MMQGATLWKENVYLNSNFPKFGKWLSGYELEKRTIEKVKPESLLERAFIIFAAPYICFLKNRHCYALPEVTYENLISKPEETIGTVFDVCGISKSLIPKALTALNRDSQAGTVLSRDKMAQ
;
A
#
# COMPACT_ATOMS: atom_id res chain seq x y z
N MET A 1 16.82 -19.51 23.09
CA MET A 1 18.03 -18.77 22.70
C MET A 1 18.42 -18.88 21.21
N MET A 2 17.66 -19.57 20.34
CA MET A 2 18.01 -19.70 18.90
C MET A 2 17.38 -18.64 17.97
N GLN A 3 16.34 -17.91 18.41
CA GLN A 3 15.52 -17.05 17.53
C GLN A 3 16.21 -15.76 17.06
N GLY A 4 17.07 -15.16 17.91
CA GLY A 4 17.79 -13.93 17.55
C GLY A 4 18.89 -14.14 16.49
N ALA A 5 19.39 -15.36 16.34
CA ALA A 5 20.48 -15.67 15.42
C ALA A 5 20.03 -15.72 13.95
N THR A 6 18.78 -16.14 13.69
CA THR A 6 18.21 -16.23 12.33
C THR A 6 17.93 -14.83 11.77
N LEU A 7 17.21 -14.00 12.51
CA LEU A 7 16.92 -12.61 12.12
C LEU A 7 18.20 -11.80 11.92
N TRP A 8 19.24 -12.03 12.72
CA TRP A 8 20.52 -11.34 12.56
C TRP A 8 21.20 -11.70 11.23
N LYS A 9 21.28 -13.00 10.89
CA LYS A 9 21.89 -13.46 9.62
C LYS A 9 21.14 -12.92 8.40
N GLU A 10 19.81 -12.95 8.43
CA GLU A 10 18.98 -12.43 7.35
C GLU A 10 19.12 -10.91 7.19
N ASN A 11 19.22 -10.17 8.30
CA ASN A 11 19.41 -8.72 8.30
C ASN A 11 20.82 -8.34 7.80
N VAL A 12 21.86 -9.09 8.17
CA VAL A 12 23.22 -8.94 7.61
C VAL A 12 23.22 -9.18 6.10
N TYR A 13 22.55 -10.25 5.64
CA TYR A 13 22.43 -10.55 4.21
C TYR A 13 21.75 -9.42 3.43
N LEU A 14 20.61 -8.91 3.93
CA LEU A 14 19.89 -7.81 3.27
C LEU A 14 20.65 -6.50 3.29
N ASN A 15 21.31 -6.13 4.40
CA ASN A 15 22.12 -4.91 4.44
C ASN A 15 23.34 -4.99 3.52
N SER A 16 23.86 -6.19 3.25
CA SER A 16 25.00 -6.39 2.37
C SER A 16 24.59 -6.39 0.88
N ASN A 17 23.47 -7.02 0.53
CA ASN A 17 23.05 -7.18 -0.87
C ASN A 17 22.05 -6.10 -1.34
N PHE A 18 21.28 -5.53 -0.42
CA PHE A 18 20.22 -4.54 -0.68
C PHE A 18 20.26 -3.42 0.36
N PRO A 19 21.36 -2.66 0.47
CA PRO A 19 21.62 -1.76 1.60
C PRO A 19 20.52 -0.72 1.84
N LYS A 20 19.89 -0.20 0.78
CA LYS A 20 18.76 0.75 0.91
C LYS A 20 17.52 0.06 1.52
N PHE A 21 17.20 -1.14 1.07
CA PHE A 21 16.05 -1.92 1.54
C PHE A 21 16.29 -2.50 2.94
N GLY A 22 17.48 -3.04 3.22
CA GLY A 22 17.88 -3.49 4.54
C GLY A 22 17.85 -2.35 5.58
N LYS A 23 18.37 -1.16 5.22
CA LYS A 23 18.29 0.04 6.06
C LYS A 23 16.85 0.52 6.26
N TRP A 24 16.01 0.43 5.23
CA TRP A 24 14.59 0.78 5.33
C TRP A 24 13.83 -0.18 6.28
N LEU A 25 14.00 -1.50 6.13
CA LEU A 25 13.39 -2.49 7.01
C LEU A 25 13.90 -2.41 8.46
N SER A 26 15.16 -2.04 8.66
CA SER A 26 15.76 -1.91 10.00
C SER A 26 15.55 -0.54 10.64
N GLY A 27 15.25 0.50 9.87
CA GLY A 27 15.22 1.90 10.32
C GLY A 27 13.85 2.46 10.74
N TYR A 28 12.75 1.72 10.63
CA TYR A 28 11.44 2.19 11.08
C TYR A 28 11.27 2.07 12.61
N GLU A 29 11.64 3.13 13.33
CA GLU A 29 11.29 3.32 14.75
C GLU A 29 9.76 3.40 14.99
N LEU A 30 9.00 3.85 13.98
CA LEU A 30 7.53 3.98 14.00
C LEU A 30 6.81 2.66 14.28
N GLU A 31 7.39 1.54 13.84
CA GLU A 31 6.82 0.19 13.93
C GLU A 31 7.33 -0.60 15.13
N LYS A 32 8.31 -0.06 15.88
CA LYS A 32 9.03 -0.77 16.94
C LYS A 32 8.09 -1.34 18.01
N ARG A 33 7.09 -0.55 18.44
CA ARG A 33 6.07 -0.99 19.39
C ARG A 33 5.20 -2.15 18.87
N THR A 34 4.91 -2.16 17.56
CA THR A 34 4.12 -3.23 16.93
C THR A 34 4.98 -4.50 16.82
N ILE A 35 6.22 -4.37 16.38
CA ILE A 35 7.18 -5.47 16.27
C ILE A 35 7.47 -6.10 17.64
N GLU A 36 7.63 -5.29 18.70
CA GLU A 36 7.83 -5.78 20.08
C GLU A 36 6.64 -6.57 20.62
N LYS A 37 5.41 -6.20 20.20
CA LYS A 37 4.17 -6.88 20.62
C LYS A 37 3.91 -8.15 19.83
N VAL A 38 4.06 -8.10 18.50
CA VAL A 38 3.79 -9.22 17.60
C VAL A 38 4.91 -10.25 17.61
N LYS A 39 6.16 -9.81 17.84
CA LYS A 39 7.38 -10.65 17.88
C LYS A 39 7.52 -11.54 16.64
N PRO A 40 7.69 -10.93 15.45
CA PRO A 40 7.79 -11.70 14.20
C PRO A 40 8.95 -12.70 14.26
N GLU A 41 8.71 -13.91 13.76
CA GLU A 41 9.67 -15.02 13.78
C GLU A 41 10.60 -15.01 12.54
N SER A 42 10.22 -14.26 11.51
CA SER A 42 10.96 -14.14 10.25
C SER A 42 11.03 -12.70 9.74
N LEU A 43 11.99 -12.42 8.85
CA LEU A 43 12.01 -11.15 8.12
C LEU A 43 10.75 -10.93 7.28
N LEU A 44 10.15 -11.99 6.75
CA LEU A 44 8.92 -11.90 5.96
C LEU A 44 7.77 -11.39 6.82
N GLU A 45 7.57 -11.96 8.01
CA GLU A 45 6.58 -11.47 8.98
C GLU A 45 6.86 -10.03 9.42
N ARG A 46 8.13 -9.69 9.63
CA ARG A 46 8.53 -8.32 9.97
C ARG A 46 8.19 -7.34 8.85
N ALA A 47 8.44 -7.72 7.60
CA ALA A 47 8.04 -6.93 6.44
C ALA A 47 6.52 -6.79 6.37
N PHE A 48 5.76 -7.87 6.56
CA PHE A 48 4.30 -7.82 6.61
C PHE A 48 3.78 -6.84 7.66
N ILE A 49 4.35 -6.83 8.87
CA ILE A 49 3.98 -5.88 9.91
C ILE A 49 4.21 -4.44 9.43
N ILE A 50 5.42 -4.15 8.92
CA ILE A 50 5.80 -2.81 8.43
C ILE A 50 4.86 -2.35 7.28
N PHE A 51 4.50 -3.25 6.37
CA PHE A 51 3.60 -2.92 5.25
C PHE A 51 2.13 -2.76 5.69
N ALA A 52 1.66 -3.62 6.60
CA ALA A 52 0.25 -3.64 7.00
C ALA A 52 -0.09 -2.55 8.03
N ALA A 53 0.86 -2.18 8.88
CA ALA A 53 0.59 -1.30 10.01
C ALA A 53 0.12 0.11 9.64
N PRO A 54 0.61 0.79 8.58
CA PRO A 54 0.03 2.04 8.10
C PRO A 54 -1.45 1.88 7.72
N TYR A 55 -1.79 0.80 7.02
CA TYR A 55 -3.18 0.52 6.62
C TYR A 55 -4.07 0.19 7.82
N ILE A 56 -3.58 -0.61 8.78
CA ILE A 56 -4.29 -0.89 10.04
C ILE A 56 -4.51 0.39 10.85
N CYS A 57 -3.50 1.26 10.91
CA CYS A 57 -3.58 2.55 11.59
C CYS A 57 -4.64 3.43 10.91
N PHE A 58 -4.64 3.49 9.58
CA PHE A 58 -5.68 4.16 8.81
C PHE A 58 -7.08 3.62 9.14
N LEU A 59 -7.30 2.29 9.06
CA LEU A 59 -8.61 1.69 9.34
C LEU A 59 -9.14 2.01 10.75
N LYS A 60 -8.26 1.99 11.76
CA LYS A 60 -8.64 2.33 13.15
C LYS A 60 -9.01 3.80 13.31
N ASN A 61 -8.32 4.68 12.62
CA ASN A 61 -8.45 6.13 12.75
C ASN A 61 -9.23 6.76 11.60
N ARG A 62 -9.86 5.98 10.71
CA ARG A 62 -10.52 6.50 9.50
C ARG A 62 -11.58 7.57 9.79
N HIS A 63 -12.23 7.48 10.94
CA HIS A 63 -13.22 8.43 11.43
C HIS A 63 -12.62 9.79 11.86
N CYS A 64 -11.30 9.85 12.08
CA CYS A 64 -10.59 11.08 12.42
C CYS A 64 -10.18 11.90 11.20
N TYR A 65 -10.27 11.34 9.98
CA TYR A 65 -9.89 12.04 8.77
C TYR A 65 -11.07 12.88 8.26
N ALA A 66 -10.77 14.11 7.85
CA ALA A 66 -11.78 15.04 7.33
C ALA A 66 -12.25 14.71 5.90
N LEU A 67 -11.53 13.82 5.21
CA LEU A 67 -11.80 13.43 3.83
C LEU A 67 -12.38 12.02 3.76
N PRO A 68 -13.27 11.74 2.80
CA PRO A 68 -13.86 10.42 2.62
C PRO A 68 -12.79 9.37 2.26
N GLU A 69 -13.00 8.16 2.76
CA GLU A 69 -12.18 6.99 2.42
C GLU A 69 -12.44 6.59 0.96
N VAL A 70 -11.40 6.62 0.14
CA VAL A 70 -11.42 6.14 -1.24
C VAL A 70 -10.34 5.07 -1.39
N THR A 71 -10.78 3.83 -1.61
CA THR A 71 -9.89 2.69 -1.83
C THR A 71 -9.94 2.26 -3.30
N TYR A 72 -8.94 1.49 -3.71
CA TYR A 72 -8.93 0.91 -5.06
C TYR A 72 -10.11 -0.06 -5.25
N GLU A 73 -10.45 -0.83 -4.23
CA GLU A 73 -11.58 -1.78 -4.25
C GLU A 73 -12.92 -1.05 -4.45
N ASN A 74 -13.11 0.10 -3.81
CA ASN A 74 -14.28 0.95 -4.02
C ASN A 74 -14.30 1.50 -5.45
N LEU A 75 -13.14 1.95 -5.96
CA LEU A 75 -13.03 2.46 -7.33
C LEU A 75 -13.35 1.40 -8.38
N ILE A 76 -13.01 0.13 -8.14
CA ILE A 76 -13.32 -0.97 -9.08
C ILE A 76 -14.78 -1.43 -8.94
N SER A 77 -15.28 -1.60 -7.72
CA SER A 77 -16.64 -2.12 -7.49
C SER A 77 -17.75 -1.11 -7.71
N LYS A 78 -17.49 0.17 -7.43
CA LYS A 78 -18.43 1.29 -7.49
C LYS A 78 -17.75 2.55 -8.06
N PRO A 79 -17.29 2.51 -9.32
CA PRO A 79 -16.46 3.56 -9.90
C PRO A 79 -17.15 4.93 -9.94
N GLU A 80 -18.43 4.97 -10.32
CA GLU A 80 -19.18 6.22 -10.45
C GLU A 80 -19.39 6.92 -9.10
N GLU A 81 -19.84 6.18 -8.08
CA GLU A 81 -20.03 6.67 -6.72
C GLU A 81 -18.70 7.16 -6.11
N THR A 82 -17.63 6.39 -6.30
CA THR A 82 -16.30 6.70 -5.79
C THR A 82 -15.74 7.96 -6.43
N ILE A 83 -15.79 8.07 -7.77
CA ILE A 83 -15.34 9.27 -8.49
C ILE A 83 -16.20 10.49 -8.10
N GLY A 84 -17.51 10.30 -7.98
CA GLY A 84 -18.42 11.37 -7.55
C GLY A 84 -18.05 11.93 -6.18
N THR A 85 -17.72 11.05 -5.22
CA THR A 85 -17.26 11.43 -3.88
C THR A 85 -15.96 12.26 -3.94
N VAL A 86 -15.00 11.86 -4.78
CA VAL A 86 -13.77 12.63 -4.98
C VAL A 86 -14.07 14.00 -5.60
N PHE A 87 -14.97 14.05 -6.58
CA PHE A 87 -15.33 15.29 -7.26
C PHE A 87 -16.01 16.28 -6.33
N ASP A 88 -16.89 15.82 -5.44
CA ASP A 88 -17.54 16.64 -4.42
C ASP A 88 -16.51 17.32 -3.50
N VAL A 89 -15.53 16.55 -3.02
CA VAL A 89 -14.45 17.06 -2.16
C VAL A 89 -13.58 18.08 -2.89
N CYS A 90 -13.27 17.83 -4.16
CA CYS A 90 -12.40 18.68 -4.96
C CYS A 90 -13.11 19.86 -5.61
N GLY A 91 -14.43 20.01 -5.44
CA GLY A 91 -15.22 21.06 -6.10
C GLY A 91 -15.29 20.91 -7.63
N ILE A 92 -15.18 19.69 -8.14
CA ILE A 92 -15.23 19.39 -9.57
C ILE A 92 -16.68 19.07 -9.97
N SER A 93 -17.12 19.59 -11.12
CA SER A 93 -18.47 19.30 -11.64
C SER A 93 -18.68 17.81 -11.90
N LYS A 94 -19.77 17.25 -11.35
CA LYS A 94 -20.21 15.87 -11.61
C LYS A 94 -20.52 15.60 -13.08
N SER A 95 -20.77 16.63 -13.89
CA SER A 95 -20.93 16.46 -15.34
C SER A 95 -19.70 15.87 -16.03
N LEU A 96 -18.52 15.91 -15.38
CA LEU A 96 -17.27 15.33 -15.88
C LEU A 96 -17.08 13.85 -15.50
N ILE A 97 -17.96 13.26 -14.68
CA ILE A 97 -17.85 11.86 -14.25
C ILE A 97 -17.80 10.89 -15.44
N PRO A 98 -18.62 11.01 -16.50
CA PRO A 98 -18.53 10.12 -17.67
C PRO A 98 -17.15 10.15 -18.34
N LYS A 99 -16.51 11.33 -18.37
CA LYS A 99 -15.15 11.50 -18.91
C LYS A 99 -14.11 10.81 -18.03
N ALA A 100 -14.25 10.92 -16.71
CA ALA A 100 -13.38 10.24 -15.76
C ALA A 100 -13.52 8.72 -15.83
N LEU A 101 -14.74 8.20 -15.94
CA LEU A 101 -14.99 6.76 -16.14
C LEU A 101 -14.36 6.24 -17.43
N THR A 102 -14.43 7.02 -18.51
CA THR A 102 -13.74 6.69 -19.77
C THR A 102 -12.22 6.61 -19.58
N ALA A 103 -11.65 7.57 -18.82
CA ALA A 103 -10.22 7.58 -18.53
C ALA A 103 -9.78 6.41 -17.64
N LEU A 104 -10.62 6.00 -16.67
CA LEU A 104 -10.35 4.86 -15.78
C LEU A 104 -10.15 3.55 -16.57
N ASN A 105 -10.91 3.35 -17.65
CA ASN A 105 -10.81 2.16 -18.48
C ASN A 105 -9.58 2.16 -19.41
N ARG A 106 -8.91 3.31 -19.59
CA ARG A 106 -7.74 3.40 -20.45
C ARG A 106 -6.54 2.70 -19.81
N ASP A 107 -5.85 1.86 -20.57
CA ASP A 107 -4.58 1.29 -20.12
C ASP A 107 -3.47 2.35 -20.23
N SER A 108 -3.06 2.90 -19.10
CA SER A 108 -1.95 3.86 -19.02
C SER A 108 -0.59 3.22 -19.31
N GLN A 109 -0.53 1.88 -19.41
CA GLN A 109 0.66 1.11 -19.73
C GLN A 109 0.62 0.52 -21.14
N ALA A 110 -0.34 0.92 -21.98
CA ALA A 110 -0.44 0.48 -23.37
C ALA A 110 0.90 0.62 -24.11
N GLY A 111 1.33 -0.45 -24.77
CA GLY A 111 2.61 -0.52 -25.49
C GLY A 111 3.83 -0.91 -24.66
N THR A 112 3.76 -0.87 -23.32
CA THR A 112 4.84 -1.33 -22.44
C THR A 112 4.79 -2.86 -22.26
N VAL A 113 5.70 -3.43 -21.46
CA VAL A 113 5.63 -4.84 -21.05
C VAL A 113 4.59 -5.10 -19.96
N LEU A 114 4.07 -4.05 -19.31
CA LEU A 114 3.10 -4.12 -18.22
C LEU A 114 1.67 -3.76 -18.68
N SER A 115 1.42 -3.69 -19.99
CA SER A 115 0.06 -3.45 -20.51
C SER A 115 -0.86 -4.62 -20.16
N ARG A 116 -2.15 -4.35 -19.96
CA ARG A 116 -3.14 -5.39 -19.64
C ARG A 116 -3.15 -6.51 -20.66
N ASP A 117 -3.04 -6.17 -21.94
CA ASP A 117 -3.02 -7.13 -23.05
C ASP A 117 -1.83 -8.10 -22.98
N LYS A 118 -0.69 -7.69 -22.40
CA LYS A 118 0.51 -8.52 -22.27
C LYS A 118 0.56 -9.30 -20.97
N MET A 119 -0.11 -8.83 -19.92
CA MET A 119 -0.20 -9.54 -18.65
C MET A 119 -1.35 -10.57 -18.61
N ALA A 120 -2.30 -10.49 -19.55
CA ALA A 120 -3.40 -11.44 -19.67
C ALA A 120 -3.03 -12.72 -20.48
N GLN A 121 -1.80 -12.80 -20.98
CA GLN A 121 -1.23 -13.95 -21.69
C GLN A 121 -0.45 -14.83 -20.72
#